data_AF-A0A529T095-F1
#
_entry.id   AF-A0A529T095-F1
#
_cell.length_a   1.000
_cell.length_b   1.000
_cell.length_c   1.000
_cell.angle_alpha   90.00
_cell.angle_beta   90.00
_cell.angle_gamma   90.00
#
_symmetry.space_group_name_H-M   'P 1'
#
loop_
_entity.id
_entity.type
_entity.pdbx_description
1 polymer ?
#
loop_
_entity_poly.entity_id
_entity_poly.type
_entity_poly.pdbx_seq_one_letter_code
_entity_poly.pdbx_strand_id
1 'polypeptide(L)'
;ADGALLCSGDIARHFRGTETDWGSLFDFADRHDWELVTPLHADGGAGGALTEAAFEELIDILLQPLGGHEPCDGILLMLHGSMVSERIEDCEGEILTRVRQVVGSNVPIVVTLDPHANVTYRMADMSNAVVAYRTTPHVDQVKTTQFACRLLNEMLSGGPLTQVRLVKPPLLAGLDSARTTSEDGPMPRILDLAERLVKENPAIKHISVQAGYSYGDVFDIGPSAAITCLKATDKYNKESNALSNYMWRTRAERTIEFHSVDEGLTIAES
;
A
#
# COMPACT_ATOMS: atom_id res chain seq x y z
N ALA A 1 11.52 6.86 16.38
CA ALA A 1 10.07 6.86 16.65
C ALA A 1 9.86 5.79 17.69
N ASP A 2 9.38 6.16 18.87
CA ASP A 2 8.90 5.16 19.82
C ASP A 2 7.61 4.59 19.21
N GLY A 3 7.54 3.27 19.03
CA GLY A 3 6.37 2.63 18.45
C GLY A 3 5.09 2.94 19.25
N ALA A 4 3.93 2.83 18.60
CA ALA A 4 2.64 3.14 19.19
C ALA A 4 1.65 1.99 18.96
N LEU A 5 0.94 1.60 20.02
CA LEU A 5 -0.23 0.73 19.97
C LEU A 5 -1.41 1.51 20.52
N LEU A 6 -2.36 1.89 19.66
CA LEU A 6 -3.54 2.66 19.99
C LEU A 6 -4.78 1.90 19.55
N CYS A 7 -5.83 1.91 20.38
CA CYS A 7 -7.08 1.22 20.08
C CYS A 7 -8.28 2.18 20.15
N SER A 8 -9.28 1.95 19.31
CA SER A 8 -10.58 2.63 19.38
C SER A 8 -10.45 4.16 19.44
N GLY A 9 -11.16 4.81 20.40
CA GLY A 9 -11.21 6.26 20.51
C GLY A 9 -9.87 6.96 20.77
N ASP A 10 -8.84 6.23 21.22
CA ASP A 10 -7.50 6.82 21.41
C ASP A 10 -6.82 7.16 20.08
N ILE A 11 -7.15 6.43 19.00
CA ILE A 11 -6.66 6.73 17.64
C ILE A 11 -7.17 8.10 17.20
N ALA A 12 -8.47 8.34 17.32
CA ALA A 12 -9.07 9.62 16.97
C ALA A 12 -8.52 10.77 17.81
N ARG A 13 -8.31 10.55 19.12
CA ARG A 13 -7.72 11.56 20.01
C ARG A 13 -6.29 11.92 19.61
N HIS A 14 -5.52 10.93 19.13
CA HIS A 14 -4.12 11.11 18.77
C HIS A 14 -3.94 11.81 17.41
N PHE A 15 -4.70 11.40 16.39
CA PHE A 15 -4.41 11.78 15.01
C PHE A 15 -5.32 12.86 14.41
N ARG A 16 -6.49 13.16 14.99
CA ARG A 16 -7.37 14.21 14.43
C ARG A 16 -6.65 15.57 14.38
N GLY A 17 -6.77 16.25 13.24
CA GLY A 17 -6.13 17.54 13.00
C GLY A 17 -4.64 17.48 12.65
N THR A 18 -4.06 16.29 12.48
CA THR A 18 -2.67 16.11 12.04
C THR A 18 -2.57 15.96 10.51
N GLU A 19 -1.43 16.32 9.93
CA GLU A 19 -1.13 16.09 8.49
C GLU A 19 -0.62 14.66 8.23
N THR A 20 -1.32 13.66 8.78
CA THR A 20 -1.02 12.23 8.63
C THR A 20 -2.09 11.52 7.79
N ASP A 21 -1.86 10.25 7.50
CA ASP A 21 -2.87 9.35 6.92
C ASP A 21 -4.14 9.29 7.78
N TRP A 22 -4.03 9.01 9.08
CA TRP A 22 -5.17 9.02 10.01
C TRP A 22 -5.89 10.36 10.07
N GLY A 23 -5.14 11.47 10.20
CA GLY A 23 -5.73 12.81 10.23
C GLY A 23 -6.54 13.09 8.97
N SER A 24 -5.99 12.72 7.81
CA SER A 24 -6.69 12.84 6.54
C SER A 24 -7.92 11.93 6.41
N LEU A 25 -7.90 10.72 6.98
CA LEU A 25 -9.04 9.81 7.00
C LEU A 25 -10.19 10.41 7.83
N PHE A 26 -9.89 10.91 9.02
CA PHE A 26 -10.88 11.57 9.87
C PHE A 26 -11.51 12.80 9.18
N ASP A 27 -10.68 13.65 8.57
CA ASP A 27 -11.17 14.81 7.83
C ASP A 27 -12.04 14.44 6.63
N PHE A 28 -11.76 13.31 5.97
CA PHE A 28 -12.60 12.81 4.87
C PHE A 28 -13.92 12.27 5.41
N ALA A 29 -13.87 11.44 6.45
CA ALA A 29 -15.04 10.84 7.07
C ALA A 29 -16.03 11.90 7.56
N ASP A 30 -15.55 12.94 8.25
CA ASP A 30 -16.39 14.03 8.75
C ASP A 30 -17.07 14.82 7.62
N ARG A 31 -16.46 14.90 6.42
CA ARG A 31 -17.03 15.58 5.25
C ARG A 31 -18.02 14.74 4.45
N HIS A 32 -17.98 13.42 4.63
CA HIS A 32 -18.76 12.45 3.88
C HIS A 32 -19.74 11.66 4.77
N ASP A 33 -19.94 12.11 6.00
CA ASP A 33 -20.81 11.49 7.01
C ASP A 33 -20.51 9.99 7.24
N TRP A 34 -19.23 9.61 7.20
CA TRP A 34 -18.81 8.23 7.52
C TRP A 34 -18.78 8.03 9.03
N GLU A 35 -19.41 6.94 9.48
CA GLU A 35 -19.21 6.43 10.83
C GLU A 35 -17.98 5.52 10.86
N LEU A 36 -16.91 5.98 11.49
CA LEU A 36 -15.65 5.23 11.54
C LEU A 36 -15.56 4.33 12.78
N VAL A 37 -15.34 3.04 12.53
CA VAL A 37 -14.86 2.09 13.54
C VAL A 37 -13.35 1.89 13.35
N THR A 38 -12.55 2.28 14.33
CA THR A 38 -11.08 2.30 14.25
C THR A 38 -10.49 1.43 15.36
N PRO A 39 -10.49 0.09 15.21
CA PRO A 39 -10.13 -0.80 16.32
C PRO A 39 -8.66 -0.74 16.69
N LEU A 40 -7.78 -0.53 15.71
CA LEU A 40 -6.35 -0.74 15.87
C LEU A 40 -5.52 0.22 15.03
N HIS A 41 -4.52 0.82 15.69
CA HIS A 41 -3.33 1.36 15.07
C HIS A 41 -2.11 0.75 15.77
N ALA A 42 -1.25 0.09 15.01
CA ALA A 42 -0.03 -0.51 15.51
C ALA A 42 1.15 -0.08 14.63
N ASP A 43 2.09 0.64 15.22
CA ASP A 43 3.36 1.04 14.62
C ASP A 43 4.52 0.51 15.47
N GLY A 44 5.25 -0.47 14.93
CA GLY A 44 6.46 -1.02 15.57
C GLY A 44 7.76 -0.47 15.00
N GLY A 45 7.71 0.45 14.03
CA GLY A 45 8.85 0.85 13.22
C GLY A 45 9.40 -0.28 12.32
N ALA A 46 10.47 0.04 11.59
CA ALA A 46 11.18 -0.95 10.78
C ALA A 46 12.07 -1.84 11.68
N GLY A 47 11.89 -3.15 11.60
CA GLY A 47 12.58 -4.11 12.46
C GLY A 47 12.58 -5.53 11.91
N GLY A 48 12.83 -6.50 12.79
CA GLY A 48 12.77 -7.93 12.47
C GLY A 48 11.34 -8.46 12.39
N ALA A 49 11.21 -9.77 12.19
CA ALA A 49 9.92 -10.43 12.11
C ALA A 49 9.10 -10.28 13.40
N LEU A 50 7.79 -10.09 13.24
CA LEU A 50 6.84 -10.11 14.34
C LEU A 50 6.71 -11.53 14.90
N THR A 51 6.56 -11.66 16.23
CA THR A 51 6.26 -12.97 16.81
C THR A 51 4.88 -13.44 16.36
N GLU A 52 4.68 -14.75 16.25
CA GLU A 52 3.37 -15.32 15.91
C GLU A 52 2.29 -14.83 16.89
N ALA A 53 2.58 -14.83 18.19
CA ALA A 53 1.65 -14.39 19.23
C ALA A 53 1.23 -12.92 19.06
N ALA A 54 2.16 -12.02 18.75
CA ALA A 54 1.82 -10.61 18.55
C ALA A 54 1.00 -10.41 17.27
N PHE A 55 1.30 -11.15 16.20
CA PHE A 55 0.48 -11.09 14.99
C PHE A 55 -0.97 -11.52 15.26
N GLU A 56 -1.16 -12.66 15.92
CA GLU A 56 -2.49 -13.18 16.26
C GLU A 56 -3.27 -12.23 17.18
N GLU A 57 -2.62 -11.64 18.20
CA GLU A 57 -3.26 -10.67 19.09
C GLU A 57 -3.73 -9.41 18.34
N LEU A 58 -2.92 -8.88 17.42
CA LEU A 58 -3.30 -7.73 16.61
C LEU A 58 -4.46 -8.06 15.66
N ILE A 59 -4.48 -9.26 15.08
CA ILE A 59 -5.59 -9.72 14.24
C ILE A 59 -6.88 -9.81 15.05
N ASP A 60 -6.83 -10.39 16.25
CA ASP A 60 -8.01 -10.52 17.10
C ASP A 60 -8.62 -9.14 17.42
N ILE A 61 -7.78 -8.15 17.75
CA ILE A 61 -8.22 -6.77 18.00
C ILE A 61 -8.84 -6.17 16.72
N LEU A 62 -8.18 -6.34 15.57
CA LEU A 62 -8.66 -5.81 14.28
C LEU A 62 -10.03 -6.37 13.89
N LEU A 63 -10.25 -7.68 14.09
CA LEU A 63 -11.46 -8.37 13.64
C LEU A 63 -12.61 -8.30 14.65
N GLN A 64 -12.33 -8.02 15.92
CA GLN A 64 -13.34 -7.94 16.98
C GLN A 64 -14.60 -7.13 16.60
N PRO A 65 -14.51 -5.90 16.06
CA PRO A 65 -15.71 -5.15 15.70
C PRO A 65 -16.47 -5.71 14.49
N LEU A 66 -15.79 -6.44 13.60
CA LEU A 66 -16.39 -6.97 12.38
C LEU A 66 -17.33 -8.16 12.64
N GLY A 67 -17.21 -8.81 13.81
CA GLY A 67 -18.09 -9.91 14.24
C GLY A 67 -19.41 -9.46 14.88
N GLY A 68 -19.66 -8.15 14.99
CA GLY A 68 -20.87 -7.58 15.61
C GLY A 68 -22.15 -7.74 14.77
N HIS A 69 -23.28 -7.26 15.31
CA HIS A 69 -24.59 -7.36 14.66
C HIS A 69 -24.81 -6.36 13.52
N GLU A 70 -24.03 -5.28 13.45
CA GLU A 70 -24.14 -4.26 12.40
C GLU A 70 -23.04 -4.48 11.35
N PRO A 71 -23.42 -4.71 10.08
CA PRO A 71 -22.45 -4.95 9.01
C PRO A 71 -21.71 -3.65 8.65
N CYS A 72 -20.40 -3.77 8.46
CA CYS A 72 -19.58 -2.69 7.94
C CYS A 72 -19.81 -2.53 6.42
N ASP A 73 -20.07 -1.31 5.96
CA ASP A 73 -20.34 -1.04 4.54
C ASP A 73 -19.08 -1.04 3.68
N GLY A 74 -17.91 -0.77 4.27
CA GLY A 74 -16.64 -0.67 3.54
C GLY A 74 -15.43 -0.61 4.47
N ILE A 75 -14.30 -1.09 3.98
CA ILE A 75 -13.06 -1.18 4.77
C ILE A 75 -11.94 -0.41 4.07
N LEU A 76 -11.25 0.41 4.84
CA LEU A 76 -9.98 1.02 4.47
C LEU A 76 -8.90 0.51 5.42
N LEU A 77 -7.89 -0.20 4.92
CA LEU A 77 -6.73 -0.63 5.72
C LEU A 77 -5.50 0.18 5.30
N MET A 78 -4.87 0.84 6.26
CA MET A 78 -3.60 1.53 6.07
C MET A 78 -2.50 0.60 6.55
N LEU A 79 -1.88 -0.12 5.62
CA LEU A 79 -0.89 -1.15 5.89
C LEU A 79 0.47 -0.71 5.34
N HIS A 80 1.57 -1.20 5.90
CA HIS A 80 2.88 -0.96 5.31
C HIS A 80 3.04 -1.74 4.00
N GLY A 81 2.72 -3.04 4.01
CA GLY A 81 2.83 -3.93 2.84
C GLY A 81 4.11 -4.75 2.78
N SER A 82 4.91 -4.76 3.84
CA SER A 82 6.12 -5.58 3.93
C SER A 82 6.33 -6.15 5.34
N MET A 83 5.25 -6.29 6.10
CA MET A 83 5.29 -6.93 7.40
C MET A 83 5.49 -8.43 7.22
N VAL A 84 6.39 -9.00 8.01
CA VAL A 84 6.61 -10.46 8.10
C VAL A 84 6.49 -10.89 9.55
N SER A 85 6.00 -12.10 9.76
CA SER A 85 6.04 -12.77 11.07
C SER A 85 6.92 -14.00 11.01
N GLU A 86 7.20 -14.60 12.17
CA GLU A 86 7.94 -15.86 12.28
C GLU A 86 7.34 -17.03 11.46
N ARG A 87 6.07 -16.92 11.05
CA ARG A 87 5.34 -17.99 10.34
C ARG A 87 4.70 -17.56 9.03
N ILE A 88 4.56 -16.26 8.79
CA ILE A 88 3.80 -15.71 7.67
C ILE A 88 4.66 -14.67 6.96
N GLU A 89 5.05 -14.98 5.73
CA GLU A 89 5.82 -14.05 4.88
C GLU A 89 4.95 -12.91 4.31
N ASP A 90 3.66 -13.16 4.09
CA ASP A 90 2.69 -12.20 3.55
C ASP A 90 1.69 -11.80 4.63
N CYS A 91 2.10 -11.04 5.64
CA CYS A 91 1.18 -10.67 6.73
C CYS A 91 -0.03 -9.86 6.22
N GLU A 92 0.15 -8.96 5.27
CA GLU A 92 -0.93 -8.11 4.74
C GLU A 92 -1.96 -8.88 3.94
N GLY A 93 -1.54 -9.86 3.12
CA GLY A 93 -2.47 -10.76 2.47
C GLY A 93 -3.22 -11.65 3.47
N GLU A 94 -2.62 -11.99 4.62
CA GLU A 94 -3.29 -12.76 5.67
C GLU A 94 -4.36 -11.92 6.35
N ILE A 95 -4.01 -10.68 6.74
CA ILE A 95 -4.95 -9.68 7.25
C ILE A 95 -6.15 -9.57 6.30
N LEU A 96 -5.89 -9.34 5.01
CA LEU A 96 -6.93 -9.18 4.00
C LEU A 96 -7.79 -10.44 3.84
N THR A 97 -7.19 -11.63 3.89
CA THR A 97 -7.91 -12.91 3.82
C THR A 97 -8.86 -13.06 4.99
N ARG A 98 -8.40 -12.82 6.22
CA ARG A 98 -9.23 -12.96 7.42
C ARG A 98 -10.32 -11.90 7.49
N VAL A 99 -10.02 -10.66 7.14
CA VAL A 99 -11.04 -9.60 7.00
C VAL A 99 -12.10 -10.04 5.99
N ARG A 100 -11.69 -10.53 4.81
CA ARG A 100 -12.63 -10.97 3.76
C ARG A 100 -13.50 -12.15 4.19
N GLN A 101 -12.97 -13.07 5.01
CA GLN A 101 -13.76 -14.17 5.58
C GLN A 101 -14.90 -13.68 6.47
N VAL A 102 -14.71 -12.56 7.18
CA VAL A 102 -15.74 -11.98 8.07
C VAL A 102 -16.76 -11.16 7.28
N VAL A 103 -16.30 -10.27 6.40
CA VAL A 103 -17.20 -9.30 5.71
C VAL A 103 -17.83 -9.81 4.42
N GLY A 104 -17.38 -10.95 3.90
CA GLY A 104 -17.84 -11.52 2.63
C GLY A 104 -17.38 -10.72 1.40
N SER A 105 -17.75 -11.14 0.19
CA SER A 105 -17.19 -10.61 -1.07
C SER A 105 -17.70 -9.23 -1.52
N ASN A 106 -18.81 -8.76 -0.94
CA ASN A 106 -19.52 -7.58 -1.44
C ASN A 106 -19.09 -6.27 -0.78
N VAL A 107 -18.45 -6.35 0.39
CA VAL A 107 -17.95 -5.17 1.11
C VAL A 107 -16.66 -4.68 0.43
N PRO A 108 -16.61 -3.46 -0.13
CA PRO A 108 -15.38 -2.94 -0.73
C PRO A 108 -14.24 -2.84 0.29
N ILE A 109 -13.06 -3.32 -0.09
CA ILE A 109 -11.82 -3.18 0.68
C ILE A 109 -10.82 -2.36 -0.15
N VAL A 110 -10.38 -1.23 0.37
CA VAL A 110 -9.28 -0.43 -0.19
C VAL A 110 -8.10 -0.52 0.78
N VAL A 111 -6.90 -0.70 0.24
CA VAL A 111 -5.66 -0.65 1.03
C VAL A 111 -4.77 0.47 0.57
N THR A 112 -4.21 1.23 1.52
CA THR A 112 -3.04 2.07 1.27
C THR A 112 -1.79 1.32 1.67
N LEU A 113 -0.71 1.48 0.89
CA LEU A 113 0.57 0.80 1.09
C LEU A 113 1.75 1.77 0.96
N ASP A 114 2.87 1.36 1.54
CA ASP A 114 4.16 1.97 1.29
C ASP A 114 4.70 1.60 -0.11
N PRO A 115 5.45 2.46 -0.83
CA PRO A 115 6.09 2.11 -2.10
C PRO A 115 7.15 1.01 -1.94
N HIS A 116 7.61 0.71 -0.73
CA HIS A 116 8.46 -0.44 -0.42
C HIS A 116 7.67 -1.73 -0.17
N ALA A 117 6.34 -1.74 -0.28
CA ALA A 117 5.54 -2.94 -0.08
C ALA A 117 5.91 -4.08 -1.07
N ASN A 118 6.02 -5.30 -0.55
CA ASN A 118 6.13 -6.54 -1.33
C ASN A 118 4.74 -7.06 -1.67
N VAL A 119 4.06 -6.42 -2.64
CA VAL A 119 2.67 -6.75 -2.97
C VAL A 119 2.55 -8.17 -3.52
N THR A 120 1.66 -8.96 -2.92
CA THR A 120 1.38 -10.35 -3.27
C THR A 120 0.12 -10.50 -4.11
N TYR A 121 0.00 -11.62 -4.82
CA TYR A 121 -1.23 -11.95 -5.55
C TYR A 121 -2.43 -12.05 -4.61
N ARG A 122 -2.22 -12.54 -3.39
CA ARG A 122 -3.25 -12.63 -2.36
C ARG A 122 -3.79 -11.25 -1.96
N MET A 123 -2.92 -10.25 -1.79
CA MET A 123 -3.36 -8.88 -1.53
C MET A 123 -4.22 -8.33 -2.67
N ALA A 124 -3.81 -8.59 -3.93
CA ALA A 124 -4.56 -8.17 -5.11
C ALA A 124 -5.95 -8.85 -5.20
N ASP A 125 -6.02 -10.16 -4.94
CA ASP A 125 -7.27 -10.91 -5.03
C ASP A 125 -8.27 -10.54 -3.93
N MET A 126 -7.79 -10.17 -2.74
CA MET A 126 -8.65 -9.88 -1.58
C MET A 126 -9.10 -8.41 -1.49
N SER A 127 -8.46 -7.51 -2.23
CA SER A 127 -8.76 -6.07 -2.22
C SER A 127 -9.46 -5.60 -3.50
N ASN A 128 -10.25 -4.54 -3.38
CA ASN A 128 -10.87 -3.87 -4.51
C ASN A 128 -9.95 -2.79 -5.09
N ALA A 129 -9.08 -2.18 -4.28
CA ALA A 129 -8.04 -1.28 -4.74
C ALA A 129 -6.80 -1.31 -3.84
N VAL A 130 -5.63 -1.17 -4.45
CA VAL A 130 -4.35 -0.92 -3.79
C VAL A 130 -3.90 0.48 -4.18
N VAL A 131 -3.50 1.31 -3.22
CA VAL A 131 -3.02 2.69 -3.44
C VAL A 131 -1.70 2.87 -2.70
N ALA A 132 -0.61 3.17 -3.41
CA ALA A 132 0.68 3.39 -2.73
C ALA A 132 0.94 4.89 -2.52
N TYR A 133 1.79 5.23 -1.55
CA TYR A 133 2.49 6.51 -1.61
C TYR A 133 3.30 6.61 -2.91
N ARG A 134 3.47 7.83 -3.39
CA ARG A 134 4.13 8.15 -4.66
C ARG A 134 5.42 8.93 -4.45
N THR A 135 5.81 9.19 -3.20
CA THR A 135 7.04 9.92 -2.86
C THR A 135 7.87 9.15 -1.83
N THR A 136 9.18 9.24 -1.96
CA THR A 136 10.19 8.80 -0.98
C THR A 136 11.24 9.91 -0.88
N PRO A 137 11.34 10.65 0.24
CA PRO A 137 10.58 10.50 1.51
C PRO A 137 9.06 10.68 1.37
N HIS A 138 8.29 10.03 2.23
CA HIS A 138 6.82 9.99 2.18
C HIS A 138 6.19 11.31 2.64
N VAL A 139 6.02 12.25 1.72
CA VAL A 139 5.40 13.57 1.98
C VAL A 139 3.97 13.67 1.42
N ASP A 140 3.43 12.56 0.90
CA ASP A 140 2.14 12.51 0.21
C ASP A 140 1.08 11.63 0.91
N GLN A 141 1.28 11.29 2.18
CA GLN A 141 0.37 10.45 2.99
C GLN A 141 -1.09 10.97 2.95
N VAL A 142 -1.29 12.27 3.16
CA VAL A 142 -2.60 12.93 3.07
C VAL A 142 -3.22 12.74 1.69
N LYS A 143 -2.45 13.00 0.62
CA LYS A 143 -2.97 12.89 -0.76
C LYS A 143 -3.36 11.46 -1.12
N THR A 144 -2.54 10.50 -0.71
CA THR A 144 -2.80 9.07 -0.90
C THR A 144 -4.05 8.62 -0.15
N THR A 145 -4.19 9.01 1.11
CA THR A 145 -5.36 8.65 1.92
C THR A 145 -6.63 9.24 1.35
N GLN A 146 -6.63 10.52 0.97
CA GLN A 146 -7.79 11.13 0.32
C GLN A 146 -8.16 10.44 -0.99
N PHE A 147 -7.17 9.99 -1.78
CA PHE A 147 -7.44 9.24 -3.01
C PHE A 147 -8.06 7.88 -2.72
N ALA A 148 -7.53 7.14 -1.75
CA ALA A 148 -8.08 5.86 -1.33
C ALA A 148 -9.52 6.00 -0.79
N CYS A 149 -9.77 7.03 0.02
CA CYS A 149 -11.11 7.35 0.52
C CYS A 149 -12.08 7.68 -0.61
N ARG A 150 -11.65 8.43 -1.64
CA ARG A 150 -12.50 8.70 -2.81
C ARG A 150 -12.87 7.44 -3.58
N LEU A 151 -11.92 6.54 -3.82
CA LEU A 151 -12.21 5.26 -4.47
C LEU A 151 -13.21 4.42 -3.66
N LEU A 152 -13.02 4.35 -2.33
CA LEU A 152 -13.95 3.66 -1.45
C LEU A 152 -15.33 4.32 -1.49
N ASN A 153 -15.39 5.65 -1.39
CA ASN A 153 -16.63 6.42 -1.44
C ASN A 153 -17.40 6.23 -2.75
N GLU A 154 -16.71 6.15 -3.89
CA GLU A 154 -17.33 5.85 -5.19
C GLU A 154 -18.04 4.49 -5.17
N MET A 155 -17.43 3.46 -4.58
CA MET A 155 -18.06 2.13 -4.43
C MET A 155 -19.23 2.16 -3.45
N LEU A 156 -19.07 2.82 -2.30
CA LEU A 156 -20.13 2.96 -1.29
C LEU A 156 -21.35 3.73 -1.81
N SER A 157 -21.14 4.67 -2.72
CA SER A 157 -22.22 5.48 -3.32
C SER A 157 -22.97 4.77 -4.47
N GLY A 158 -22.83 3.44 -4.57
CA GLY A 158 -23.48 2.63 -5.62
C GLY A 158 -22.67 2.52 -6.92
N GLY A 159 -21.41 2.96 -6.93
CA GLY A 159 -20.48 2.70 -8.02
C GLY A 159 -20.11 1.22 -8.13
N PRO A 160 -19.61 0.77 -9.29
CA PRO A 160 -19.17 -0.61 -9.46
C PRO A 160 -17.96 -0.92 -8.58
N LEU A 161 -17.94 -2.11 -7.95
CA LEU A 161 -16.76 -2.63 -7.28
C LEU A 161 -15.60 -2.79 -8.28
N THR A 162 -14.42 -2.37 -7.88
CA THR A 162 -13.18 -2.59 -8.63
C THR A 162 -12.50 -3.90 -8.23
N GLN A 163 -11.56 -4.34 -9.07
CA GLN A 163 -10.68 -5.47 -8.82
C GLN A 163 -9.23 -5.05 -9.08
N VAL A 164 -8.29 -5.70 -8.41
CA VAL A 164 -6.87 -5.44 -8.59
C VAL A 164 -6.24 -6.54 -9.43
N ARG A 165 -5.52 -6.14 -10.48
CA ARG A 165 -4.66 -7.04 -11.25
C ARG A 165 -3.21 -6.73 -10.91
N LEU A 166 -2.49 -7.72 -10.39
CA LEU A 166 -1.07 -7.58 -10.07
C LEU A 166 -0.19 -7.85 -11.30
N VAL A 167 0.77 -6.96 -11.52
CA VAL A 167 1.88 -7.10 -12.47
C VAL A 167 3.16 -7.21 -11.66
N LYS A 168 3.82 -8.36 -11.73
CA LYS A 168 5.04 -8.64 -10.98
C LYS A 168 6.07 -9.35 -11.87
N PRO A 169 7.04 -8.64 -12.45
CA PRO A 169 8.15 -9.27 -13.17
C PRO A 169 9.05 -10.06 -12.20
N PRO A 170 9.80 -11.06 -12.66
CA PRO A 170 10.70 -11.87 -11.82
C PRO A 170 11.97 -11.08 -11.48
N LEU A 171 11.84 -10.09 -10.61
CA LEU A 171 12.89 -9.19 -10.15
C LEU A 171 12.93 -9.21 -8.62
N LEU A 172 14.13 -9.32 -8.04
CA LEU A 172 14.31 -9.20 -6.59
C LEU A 172 14.39 -7.74 -6.12
N ALA A 173 14.89 -6.86 -6.99
CA ALA A 173 15.07 -5.44 -6.70
C ALA A 173 14.93 -4.61 -7.98
N GLY A 174 14.55 -3.35 -7.83
CA GLY A 174 14.37 -2.44 -8.95
C GLY A 174 13.79 -1.09 -8.53
N LEU A 175 13.46 -0.27 -9.54
CA LEU A 175 12.92 1.09 -9.41
C LEU A 175 13.67 1.98 -8.41
N ASP A 176 15.01 1.81 -8.40
CA ASP A 176 16.03 2.42 -7.54
C ASP A 176 15.67 2.55 -6.05
N SER A 177 15.02 1.51 -5.51
CA SER A 177 14.55 1.42 -4.11
C SER A 177 13.52 2.49 -3.75
N ALA A 178 12.49 2.61 -4.60
CA ALA A 178 11.39 3.57 -4.45
C ALA A 178 11.81 5.05 -4.43
N ARG A 179 13.04 5.38 -4.80
CA ARG A 179 13.57 6.74 -4.70
C ARG A 179 12.89 7.69 -5.69
N THR A 180 12.37 8.81 -5.19
CA THR A 180 11.72 9.84 -6.02
C THR A 180 12.42 11.19 -5.98
N THR A 181 13.57 11.29 -5.32
CA THR A 181 14.36 12.53 -5.25
C THR A 181 15.11 12.86 -6.54
N SER A 182 15.27 11.87 -7.43
CA SER A 182 15.90 12.02 -8.74
C SER A 182 14.81 12.08 -9.79
N GLU A 183 14.49 13.25 -10.33
CA GLU A 183 13.36 13.46 -11.25
C GLU A 183 13.42 12.54 -12.47
N ASP A 184 14.60 12.40 -13.07
CA ASP A 184 14.86 11.46 -14.16
C ASP A 184 15.15 10.04 -13.68
N GLY A 185 14.74 9.66 -12.47
CA GLY A 185 14.92 8.32 -11.91
C GLY A 185 13.92 7.30 -12.46
N PRO A 186 14.18 5.99 -12.25
CA PRO A 186 13.28 4.96 -12.74
C PRO A 186 11.90 4.99 -12.06
N MET A 187 11.80 5.36 -10.78
CA MET A 187 10.54 5.42 -10.03
C MET A 187 9.62 6.58 -10.47
N PRO A 188 10.07 7.86 -10.55
CA PRO A 188 9.20 8.93 -11.08
C PRO A 188 8.69 8.65 -12.49
N ARG A 189 9.57 8.18 -13.39
CA ARG A 189 9.19 7.88 -14.78
C ARG A 189 8.19 6.73 -14.92
N ILE A 190 8.20 5.71 -14.05
CA ILE A 190 7.14 4.67 -14.08
C ILE A 190 5.82 5.20 -13.49
N LEU A 191 5.87 6.10 -12.51
CA LEU A 191 4.68 6.77 -12.00
C LEU A 191 4.02 7.63 -13.11
N ASP A 192 4.82 8.32 -13.92
CA ASP A 192 4.35 9.05 -15.11
C ASP A 192 3.75 8.10 -16.16
N LEU A 193 4.39 6.96 -16.40
CA LEU A 193 3.85 5.92 -17.27
C LEU A 193 2.49 5.43 -16.75
N ALA A 194 2.38 5.11 -15.47
CA ALA A 194 1.16 4.69 -14.82
C ALA A 194 0.04 5.73 -15.00
N GLU A 195 0.32 7.02 -14.79
CA GLU A 195 -0.66 8.08 -15.03
C GLU A 195 -1.13 8.17 -16.47
N ARG A 196 -0.22 8.04 -17.45
CA ARG A 196 -0.60 8.04 -18.87
C ARG A 196 -1.51 6.87 -19.19
N LEU A 197 -1.17 5.68 -18.70
CA LEU A 197 -1.98 4.47 -18.92
C LEU A 197 -3.38 4.60 -18.33
N VAL A 198 -3.51 5.19 -17.13
CA VAL A 198 -4.82 5.50 -16.51
C VAL A 198 -5.61 6.48 -17.37
N LYS A 199 -4.98 7.54 -17.89
CA LYS A 199 -5.64 8.54 -18.76
C LYS A 199 -6.10 7.96 -20.09
N GLU A 200 -5.34 7.02 -20.66
CA GLU A 200 -5.65 6.37 -21.94
C GLU A 200 -6.78 5.34 -21.83
N ASN A 201 -7.04 4.79 -20.64
CA ASN A 201 -7.99 3.69 -20.44
C ASN A 201 -8.96 3.97 -19.27
N PRO A 202 -10.16 4.50 -19.54
CA PRO A 202 -11.15 4.83 -18.51
C PRO A 202 -11.62 3.66 -17.64
N ALA A 203 -11.35 2.41 -18.04
CA ALA A 203 -11.67 1.23 -17.25
C ALA A 203 -10.65 0.97 -16.12
N ILE A 204 -9.48 1.62 -16.17
CA ILE A 204 -8.47 1.61 -15.12
C ILE A 204 -8.70 2.85 -14.24
N LYS A 205 -8.91 2.61 -12.94
CA LYS A 205 -9.15 3.67 -11.95
C LYS A 205 -7.86 4.17 -11.30
N HIS A 206 -6.89 3.27 -11.15
CA HIS A 206 -5.61 3.58 -10.55
C HIS A 206 -4.58 2.52 -10.94
N ILE A 207 -3.31 2.92 -10.97
CA ILE A 207 -2.17 2.01 -11.02
C ILE A 207 -1.25 2.40 -9.88
N SER A 208 -1.15 1.52 -8.89
CA SER A 208 -0.22 1.65 -7.77
C SER A 208 1.09 0.96 -8.15
N VAL A 209 2.23 1.54 -7.78
CA VAL A 209 3.57 1.03 -8.11
C VAL A 209 4.39 0.89 -6.83
N GLN A 210 5.09 -0.23 -6.70
CA GLN A 210 5.95 -0.55 -5.57
C GLN A 210 7.32 -1.01 -6.08
N ALA A 211 8.38 -0.59 -5.39
CA ALA A 211 9.73 -1.07 -5.63
C ALA A 211 10.01 -2.40 -4.91
N GLY A 212 9.24 -2.71 -3.87
CA GLY A 212 9.45 -3.86 -2.98
C GLY A 212 10.56 -3.62 -1.97
N TYR A 213 10.47 -4.29 -0.82
CA TYR A 213 11.46 -4.26 0.23
C TYR A 213 12.45 -5.39 -0.02
N SER A 214 13.56 -5.05 -0.68
CA SER A 214 14.54 -6.02 -1.18
C SER A 214 15.41 -6.70 -0.12
N TYR A 215 15.24 -6.36 1.15
CA TYR A 215 15.96 -7.00 2.27
C TYR A 215 15.13 -8.07 3.00
N GLY A 216 13.88 -8.31 2.59
CA GLY A 216 13.05 -9.39 3.13
C GLY A 216 13.29 -10.71 2.41
N ASP A 217 13.43 -11.81 3.16
CA ASP A 217 13.46 -13.17 2.58
C ASP A 217 12.02 -13.69 2.45
N VAL A 218 11.32 -13.25 1.40
CA VAL A 218 9.92 -13.61 1.13
C VAL A 218 9.72 -14.02 -0.32
N PHE A 219 8.79 -14.95 -0.57
CA PHE A 219 8.53 -15.50 -1.90
C PHE A 219 8.15 -14.42 -2.93
N ASP A 220 7.26 -13.50 -2.54
CA ASP A 220 6.75 -12.42 -3.38
C ASP A 220 7.60 -11.14 -3.28
N ILE A 221 8.92 -11.24 -3.10
CA ILE A 221 9.81 -10.08 -3.05
C ILE A 221 9.84 -9.31 -4.40
N GLY A 222 10.06 -7.99 -4.31
CA GLY A 222 10.48 -7.17 -5.44
C GLY A 222 9.37 -6.35 -6.12
N PRO A 223 9.72 -5.59 -7.16
CA PRO A 223 8.88 -4.53 -7.70
C PRO A 223 7.60 -5.07 -8.34
N SER A 224 6.53 -4.29 -8.20
CA SER A 224 5.20 -4.63 -8.72
C SER A 224 4.40 -3.40 -9.13
N ALA A 225 3.35 -3.62 -9.91
CA ALA A 225 2.30 -2.65 -10.15
C ALA A 225 0.93 -3.31 -9.98
N ALA A 226 0.08 -2.69 -9.17
CA ALA A 226 -1.29 -3.11 -8.93
C ALA A 226 -2.26 -2.22 -9.74
N ILE A 227 -2.90 -2.81 -10.75
CA ILE A 227 -3.86 -2.13 -11.62
C ILE A 227 -5.26 -2.28 -11.03
N THR A 228 -5.82 -1.21 -10.47
CA THR A 228 -7.21 -1.13 -10.02
C THR A 228 -8.12 -0.86 -11.21
N CYS A 229 -9.04 -1.77 -11.51
CA CYS A 229 -9.88 -1.73 -12.70
C CYS A 229 -11.32 -2.17 -12.44
N LEU A 230 -12.25 -1.78 -13.31
CA LEU A 230 -13.67 -2.12 -13.18
C LEU A 230 -14.00 -3.61 -13.37
N LYS A 231 -13.12 -4.36 -14.04
CA LYS A 231 -13.25 -5.81 -14.21
C LYS A 231 -11.89 -6.41 -14.56
N ALA A 232 -11.40 -7.37 -13.79
CA ALA A 232 -10.21 -8.14 -14.13
C ALA A 232 -10.44 -8.90 -15.45
N THR A 233 -9.73 -8.49 -16.50
CA THR A 233 -9.80 -9.12 -17.82
C THR A 233 -8.42 -9.09 -18.49
N ASP A 234 -8.23 -9.95 -19.50
CA ASP A 234 -7.04 -9.95 -20.35
C ASP A 234 -6.89 -8.68 -21.21
N LYS A 235 -7.90 -7.79 -21.21
CA LYS A 235 -7.87 -6.54 -21.98
C LYS A 235 -6.75 -5.60 -21.53
N TYR A 236 -6.20 -5.76 -20.33
CA TYR A 236 -5.12 -4.92 -19.79
C TYR A 236 -3.71 -5.46 -20.06
N ASN A 237 -3.55 -6.40 -21.00
CA ASN A 237 -2.24 -6.94 -21.35
C ASN A 237 -1.31 -5.86 -21.92
N LYS A 238 -1.81 -4.82 -22.60
CA LYS A 238 -1.00 -3.68 -23.08
C LYS A 238 -0.34 -2.97 -21.90
N GLU A 239 -1.13 -2.58 -20.91
CA GLU A 239 -0.69 -1.84 -19.71
C GLU A 239 0.21 -2.71 -18.85
N SER A 240 -0.18 -3.97 -18.63
CA SER A 240 0.62 -4.93 -17.87
C SER A 240 2.00 -5.15 -18.49
N ASN A 241 2.05 -5.33 -19.82
CA ASN A 241 3.30 -5.48 -20.54
C ASN A 241 4.14 -4.20 -20.52
N ALA A 242 3.52 -3.02 -20.63
CA ALA A 242 4.25 -1.75 -20.57
C ALA A 242 4.94 -1.56 -19.21
N LEU A 243 4.23 -1.79 -18.11
CA LEU A 243 4.75 -1.69 -16.75
C LEU A 243 5.85 -2.73 -16.48
N SER A 244 5.58 -4.00 -16.80
CA SER A 244 6.54 -5.10 -16.62
C SER A 244 7.82 -4.88 -17.43
N ASN A 245 7.70 -4.52 -18.71
CA ASN A 245 8.86 -4.24 -19.56
C ASN A 245 9.66 -3.04 -19.05
N TYR A 246 9.00 -2.01 -18.53
CA TYR A 246 9.68 -0.85 -17.96
C TYR A 246 10.50 -1.25 -16.73
N MET A 247 9.89 -1.95 -15.77
CA MET A 247 10.59 -2.46 -14.58
C MET A 247 11.78 -3.34 -14.98
N TRP A 248 11.59 -4.24 -15.94
CA TRP A 248 12.67 -5.09 -16.43
C TRP A 248 13.80 -4.27 -17.06
N ARG A 249 13.51 -3.33 -17.95
CA ARG A 249 14.54 -2.54 -18.65
C ARG A 249 15.36 -1.67 -17.69
N THR A 250 14.71 -1.11 -16.67
CA THR A 250 15.32 -0.17 -15.71
C THR A 250 15.90 -0.84 -14.47
N ARG A 251 15.85 -2.19 -14.36
CA ARG A 251 16.27 -2.96 -13.17
C ARG A 251 17.67 -2.65 -12.64
N ALA A 252 18.59 -2.30 -13.53
CA ALA A 252 19.99 -2.01 -13.21
C ALA A 252 20.29 -0.52 -13.01
N GLU A 253 19.32 0.37 -13.23
CA GLU A 253 19.53 1.81 -13.06
C GLU A 253 19.74 2.17 -11.59
N ARG A 254 20.69 3.06 -11.33
CA ARG A 254 20.99 3.65 -10.02
C ARG A 254 21.08 5.16 -10.18
N THR A 255 20.48 5.90 -9.27
CA THR A 255 20.44 7.37 -9.32
C THR A 255 21.28 8.03 -8.24
N ILE A 256 21.95 7.22 -7.42
CA ILE A 256 22.91 7.66 -6.42
C ILE A 256 24.18 6.85 -6.53
N GLU A 257 25.29 7.46 -6.13
CA GLU A 257 26.56 6.82 -5.90
C GLU A 257 26.75 6.68 -4.39
N PHE A 258 27.08 5.48 -3.93
CA PHE A 258 27.45 5.27 -2.53
C PHE A 258 28.95 5.49 -2.39
N HIS A 259 29.33 6.49 -1.61
CA HIS A 259 30.72 6.70 -1.23
C HIS A 259 31.16 5.68 -0.19
N SER A 260 32.44 5.31 -0.22
CA SER A 260 33.06 4.64 0.92
C SER A 260 33.07 5.54 2.15
N VAL A 261 33.28 4.95 3.33
CA VAL A 261 33.38 5.72 4.60
C VAL A 261 34.53 6.73 4.51
N ASP A 262 35.69 6.33 3.99
CA ASP A 262 36.87 7.20 3.87
C ASP A 262 36.63 8.39 2.91
N GLU A 263 35.99 8.14 1.77
CA GLU A 263 35.59 9.21 0.83
C GLU A 263 34.57 10.17 1.47
N GLY A 264 33.59 9.62 2.19
CA GLY A 264 32.60 10.42 2.91
C GLY A 264 33.22 11.34 3.95
N LEU A 265 34.21 10.84 4.71
CA LEU A 265 34.98 11.64 5.67
C LEU A 265 35.77 12.75 4.96
N THR A 266 36.43 12.41 3.84
CA THR A 266 37.21 13.38 3.06
C THR A 266 36.34 14.51 2.53
N ILE A 267 35.13 14.21 2.04
CA ILE A 267 34.17 15.22 1.56
C ILE A 267 33.67 16.10 2.71
N ALA A 268 33.45 15.53 3.91
CA ALA A 268 32.95 16.28 5.06
C ALA A 268 33.98 17.26 5.64
N GLU A 269 35.28 17.00 5.45
CA GLU A 269 36.37 17.84 5.93
C GLU A 269 36.74 18.99 4.97
N SER A 270 36.27 18.96 3.71
CA SER A 270 36.52 20.00 2.69
C SER A 270 35.53 21.15 2.73
#